data_AF-A0A932A729-F1
#
_entry.id   AF-A0A932A729-F1
#
_cell.length_a   1.000
_cell.length_b   1.000
_cell.length_c   1.000
_cell.angle_alpha   90.00
_cell.angle_beta   90.00
_cell.angle_gamma   90.00
#
_symmetry.space_group_name_H-M   'P 1'
#
loop_
_entity.id
_entity.type
_entity.pdbx_description
1 polymer ?
#
loop_
_entity_poly.entity_id
_entity_poly.type
_entity_poly.pdbx_seq_one_letter_code
_entity_poly.pdbx_strand_id
1 'polypeptide(L)' 'MTALDVCYRYNTPPGERELRAINAVREVYGIRRLGFDERNRTVTVEYDATRLNDAAIASLLRGAGLDLKEKIKLV' A
#
# COMPACT_ATOMS: atom_id res chain seq x y z
N MET A 1 8.67 16.00 -9.21
CA MET A 1 7.83 14.87 -8.77
C MET A 1 8.64 13.61 -8.98
N THR A 2 8.90 12.85 -7.91
CA THR A 2 9.74 11.65 -7.94
C THR A 2 8.88 10.46 -7.61
N ALA A 3 8.61 9.60 -8.58
CA ALA A 3 7.82 8.40 -8.34
C ALA A 3 8.70 7.31 -7.71
N LEU A 4 8.21 6.71 -6.63
CA LEU A 4 8.80 5.53 -6.01
C LEU A 4 7.73 4.47 -5.82
N ASP A 5 8.18 3.22 -5.82
CA ASP A 5 7.36 2.06 -5.50
C ASP A 5 7.80 1.45 -4.17
N VAL A 6 6.80 1.04 -3.39
CA VAL A 6 7.02 0.20 -2.21
C VAL A 6 6.08 -1.00 -2.25
N CYS A 7 6.60 -2.15 -1.87
CA CYS A 7 5.84 -3.39 -1.77
C CYS A 7 5.90 -3.93 -0.35
N TYR A 8 4.77 -4.38 0.17
CA TYR A 8 4.64 -5.00 1.48
C TYR A 8 3.95 -6.35 1.38
N ARG A 9 4.37 -7.32 2.20
CA ARG A 9 3.60 -8.55 2.43
C ARG A 9 2.50 -8.31 3.46
N TYR A 10 1.36 -8.98 3.32
CA TYR A 10 0.31 -9.05 4.33
C TYR A 10 -0.02 -10.50 4.72
N ASN A 11 -0.47 -10.74 5.96
CA ASN A 11 -0.81 -12.09 6.41
C ASN A 11 -2.19 -12.56 5.94
N THR A 12 -3.19 -11.71 6.16
CA THR A 12 -4.60 -12.01 5.93
C THR A 12 -5.07 -11.29 4.67
N PRO A 13 -5.69 -11.98 3.70
CA PRO A 13 -6.32 -11.34 2.56
C PRO A 13 -7.36 -10.32 3.04
N PRO A 14 -7.36 -9.07 2.50
CA PRO A 14 -8.35 -8.07 2.87
C PRO A 14 -9.75 -8.54 2.48
N GLY A 15 -10.72 -8.41 3.40
CA GLY A 15 -12.13 -8.64 3.12
C GLY A 15 -12.78 -7.44 2.43
N GLU A 16 -14.09 -7.51 2.19
CA GLU A 16 -14.81 -6.43 1.50
C GLU A 16 -14.71 -5.07 2.21
N ARG A 17 -14.63 -5.05 3.55
CA ARG A 17 -14.52 -3.81 4.32
C ARG A 17 -13.15 -3.17 4.13
N GLU A 18 -12.10 -3.97 4.21
CA GLU A 18 -10.71 -3.52 4.03
C GLU A 18 -10.51 -3.05 2.58
N LEU A 19 -11.02 -3.80 1.59
CA LEU A 19 -10.98 -3.39 0.19
C LEU A 19 -11.67 -2.04 -0.06
N ARG A 20 -12.79 -1.75 0.63
CA ARG A 20 -13.42 -0.43 0.58
C ARG A 20 -12.56 0.66 1.23
N ALA A 21 -11.97 0.39 2.40
CA ALA A 21 -11.08 1.36 3.05
C ALA A 21 -9.82 1.65 2.22
N ILE A 22 -9.31 0.65 1.49
CA ILE A 22 -8.18 0.82 0.57
C ILE A 22 -8.53 1.75 -0.61
N ASN A 23 -9.79 1.80 -1.05
CA ASN A 23 -10.17 2.78 -2.07
C ASN A 23 -9.98 4.22 -1.58
N ALA A 24 -10.24 4.51 -0.30
CA ALA A 24 -9.97 5.83 0.28
C ALA A 24 -8.46 6.14 0.34
N VAL A 25 -7.61 5.13 0.51
CA VAL A 25 -6.14 5.30 0.43
C VAL A 25 -5.73 5.82 -0.95
N ARG A 26 -6.36 5.35 -2.04
CA ARG A 26 -6.06 5.82 -3.40
C ARG A 26 -6.34 7.31 -3.62
N GLU A 27 -7.20 7.91 -2.80
CA GLU A 27 -7.53 9.34 -2.88
C GLU A 27 -6.56 10.22 -2.09
N VAL A 28 -5.64 9.62 -1.30
CA VAL A 28 -4.62 10.36 -0.58
C VAL A 28 -3.66 11.02 -1.57
N TYR A 29 -3.55 12.33 -1.48
CA TYR A 29 -2.67 13.10 -2.34
C TYR A 29 -1.23 12.61 -2.25
N GLY A 30 -0.65 12.27 -3.40
CA GLY A 30 0.68 11.67 -3.52
C GLY A 30 0.65 10.17 -3.79
N ILE A 31 -0.47 9.47 -3.59
CA ILE A 31 -0.64 8.09 -4.07
C ILE A 31 -1.00 8.11 -5.55
N ARG A 32 -0.29 7.30 -6.34
CA ARG A 32 -0.43 7.26 -7.81
C ARG A 32 -1.06 5.96 -8.26
N ARG A 33 -0.64 4.83 -7.68
CA ARG A 33 -1.17 3.51 -7.99
C ARG A 33 -1.12 2.60 -6.78
N LEU A 34 -2.11 1.72 -6.68
CA LEU A 34 -2.16 0.67 -5.68
C LEU A 34 -2.57 -0.64 -6.34
N GLY A 35 -1.74 -1.68 -6.18
CA GLY A 35 -1.95 -3.01 -6.73
C GLY A 35 -1.90 -4.09 -5.66
N PHE A 36 -2.78 -5.08 -5.76
CA PHE A 36 -2.76 -6.28 -4.92
C PHE A 36 -2.39 -7.49 -5.74
N ASP A 37 -1.54 -8.33 -5.15
CA ASP A 37 -1.29 -9.68 -5.60
C ASP A 37 -1.71 -10.63 -4.48
N GLU A 38 -2.93 -11.18 -4.59
CA GLU A 38 -3.50 -12.11 -3.62
C GLU A 38 -2.74 -13.44 -3.58
N ARG A 39 -2.14 -13.85 -4.71
CA ARG A 39 -1.37 -15.11 -4.80
C ARG A 39 -0.10 -15.01 -3.97
N ASN A 40 0.60 -13.87 -4.07
CA ASN A 40 1.84 -13.61 -3.33
C ASN A 40 1.61 -12.93 -1.96
N ARG A 41 0.35 -12.57 -1.67
CA ARG A 41 -0.09 -11.77 -0.52
C ARG A 41 0.69 -10.47 -0.38
N THR A 42 0.80 -9.73 -1.48
CA THR A 42 1.52 -8.46 -1.50
C THR A 42 0.67 -7.30 -1.96
N VAL A 43 1.00 -6.12 -1.45
CA VAL A 43 0.45 -4.84 -1.88
C VAL A 43 1.58 -3.95 -2.34
N THR A 44 1.47 -3.42 -3.55
CA THR A 44 2.42 -2.47 -4.13
C THR A 44 1.76 -1.11 -4.22
N VAL A 45 2.48 -0.07 -3.80
CA VAL A 45 2.03 1.32 -3.85
C VAL A 45 3.08 2.15 -4.59
N GLU A 46 2.65 2.79 -5.68
CA GLU A 46 3.40 3.84 -6.35
C GLU A 46 3.00 5.18 -5.74
N TYR A 47 3.99 5.99 -5.32
CA TYR A 47 3.75 7.27 -4.67
C TYR A 47 4.77 8.35 -5.07
N ASP A 48 4.40 9.62 -4.91
CA ASP A 48 5.30 10.76 -5.07
C ASP A 48 6.14 10.96 -3.80
N ALA A 49 7.44 10.69 -3.88
CA ALA A 49 8.40 10.79 -2.80
C ALA A 49 8.66 12.21 -2.30
N THR A 50 8.19 13.23 -3.03
CA THR A 50 8.19 14.62 -2.54
C THR A 50 7.05 14.90 -1.55
N ARG A 51 6.08 13.98 -1.44
CA ARG A 51 4.87 14.11 -0.62
C ARG A 51 4.77 13.04 0.45
N LEU A 52 5.13 11.80 0.10
CA LEU A 52 4.97 10.63 0.95
C LEU A 52 6.30 9.90 1.09
N ASN A 53 6.39 9.03 2.10
CA ASN A 53 7.50 8.12 2.31
C ASN A 53 6.96 6.73 2.69
N ASP A 54 7.85 5.74 2.72
CA ASP A 54 7.48 4.35 3.04
C ASP A 54 6.67 4.20 4.34
N ALA A 55 7.03 4.96 5.38
CA ALA A 55 6.36 4.89 6.68
C ALA A 55 4.92 5.46 6.64
N ALA A 56 4.71 6.55 5.89
CA ALA A 56 3.38 7.10 5.64
C ALA A 56 2.51 6.09 4.88
N ILE A 57 3.06 5.45 3.84
CA ILE A 57 2.36 4.39 3.10
C ILE A 57 1.98 3.23 4.02
N ALA A 58 2.92 2.73 4.82
CA ALA A 58 2.64 1.64 5.76
C ALA A 58 1.54 2.01 6.77
N SER A 59 1.53 3.27 7.23
CA SER A 59 0.51 3.76 8.18
C SER A 59 -0.88 3.85 7.53
N LEU A 60 -0.98 4.34 6.29
CA LEU A 60 -2.24 4.40 5.55
C LEU A 60 -2.83 3.00 5.30
N LEU A 61 -1.99 2.06 4.87
CA LEU A 61 -2.41 0.68 4.62
C LEU A 61 -2.88 -0.01 5.91
N ARG A 62 -2.17 0.17 7.03
CA ARG A 62 -2.62 -0.34 8.35
C ARG A 62 -3.92 0.33 8.81
N GLY A 63 -4.06 1.63 8.59
CA GLY A 63 -5.31 2.37 8.86
C GLY A 63 -6.49 1.85 8.05
N ALA A 64 -6.25 1.29 6.86
CA ALA A 64 -7.25 0.61 6.04
C ALA A 64 -7.52 -0.85 6.46
N GLY A 65 -6.87 -1.33 7.54
CA GLY A 65 -7.08 -2.67 8.09
C GLY A 65 -6.14 -3.76 7.55
N LEU A 66 -5.11 -3.40 6.77
CA LEU A 66 -4.12 -4.38 6.30
C LEU A 66 -3.13 -4.78 7.41
N ASP A 67 -3.02 -6.08 7.67
CA ASP A 67 -1.98 -6.64 8.55
C ASP A 67 -0.65 -6.79 7.79
N LEU A 68 0.11 -5.68 7.74
CA LEU A 68 1.40 -5.59 7.04
C LEU A 68 2.54 -6.25 7.83
N LYS A 69 3.35 -7.05 7.14
CA LYS A 69 4.62 -7.63 7.64
C LYS A 69 5.84 -6.85 7.14
N GLU A 70 6.65 -7.47 6.29
CA GLU A 70 7.91 -6.95 5.81
C GLU A 70 7.73 -6.14 4.52
N LYS A 71 8.59 -5.13 4.36
CA LYS A 71 8.80 -4.48 3.07
C LYS A 71 9.57 -5.46 2.18
N ILE A 72 9.02 -5.71 0.99
CA ILE A 72 9.68 -6.54 -0.02
C ILE A 72 10.51 -5.62 -0.91
N LYS A 73 11.76 -6.04 -1.16
CA LYS A 73 12.61 -5.34 -2.11
C LYS A 73 12.08 -5.61 -3.52
N LEU A 74 11.71 -4.53 -4.21
CA LEU A 74 11.41 -4.58 -5.64
C LEU A 74 12.75 -4.75 -6.37
N VAL A 75 12.78 -5.71 -7.30
CA VAL A 75 13.98 -6.09 -8.08
C VAL A 75 14.01 -5.29 -9.37
#